data_AF-A0A1B1YKN8-F1
#
_entry.id   AF-A0A1B1YKN8-F1
#
_cell.length_a   1.000
_cell.length_b   1.000
_cell.length_c   1.000
_cell.angle_alpha   90.00
_cell.angle_beta   90.00
_cell.angle_gamma   90.00
#
_symmetry.space_group_name_H-M   'P 1'
#
loop_
_entity.id
_entity.type
_entity.pdbx_description
1 polymer ?
#
loop_
_entity_poly.entity_id
_entity_poly.type
_entity_poly.pdbx_seq_one_letter_code
_entity_poly.pdbx_strand_id
1 'polypeptide(L)'
;MIHKAISVFLMAVFLSSGALSGLPDLTGQPEPASGYQSENIKKEQDPVTELRAKKEKIKKLLDEGKITREEAEKKIKSIDERIKQIEEFNKLPLEKKKEMLIENFKSFTEKLVKKGIITREKAEELLKDYENKVKQWDGTGKPPGFKKHHKCPVKN
;
A
#
# COMPACT_ATOMS: atom_id res chain seq x y z
N MET A 1 -36.22 -24.12 44.38
CA MET A 1 -35.57 -23.17 43.46
C MET A 1 -36.56 -22.88 42.33
N ILE A 2 -37.55 -22.00 42.51
CA ILE A 2 -37.55 -20.55 42.24
C ILE A 2 -36.82 -20.17 40.93
N HIS A 3 -37.62 -19.95 39.86
CA HIS A 3 -37.72 -18.74 38.99
C HIS A 3 -38.46 -19.18 37.70
N LYS A 4 -39.76 -18.88 37.53
CA LYS A 4 -40.34 -17.70 36.82
C LYS A 4 -39.79 -17.61 35.38
N ALA A 5 -40.50 -18.09 34.35
CA ALA A 5 -41.59 -17.43 33.59
C ALA A 5 -41.15 -16.17 32.80
N ILE A 6 -41.77 -16.00 31.61
CA ILE A 6 -41.76 -14.82 30.69
C ILE A 6 -40.67 -14.95 29.60
N SER A 7 -40.98 -15.01 28.30
CA SER A 7 -41.63 -13.94 27.55
C SER A 7 -42.25 -14.46 26.24
N VAL A 8 -43.55 -14.22 26.07
CA VAL A 8 -44.30 -14.36 24.82
C VAL A 8 -44.08 -13.09 24.02
N PHE A 9 -43.37 -13.16 22.90
CA PHE A 9 -43.24 -12.03 21.98
C PHE A 9 -44.25 -12.20 20.84
N LEU A 10 -45.27 -11.35 20.86
CA LEU A 10 -46.27 -11.19 19.80
C LEU A 10 -45.59 -10.85 18.47
N MET A 11 -45.78 -11.69 17.46
CA MET A 11 -45.63 -11.31 16.05
C MET A 11 -46.96 -10.71 15.59
N ALA A 12 -47.01 -9.39 15.46
CA ALA A 12 -48.11 -8.69 14.84
C ALA A 12 -48.08 -8.92 13.31
N VAL A 13 -49.10 -9.61 12.81
CA VAL A 13 -49.40 -9.75 11.39
C VAL A 13 -50.01 -8.43 10.91
N PHE A 14 -49.25 -7.67 10.11
CA PHE A 14 -49.79 -6.54 9.36
C PHE A 14 -50.34 -7.04 8.01
N LEU A 15 -51.66 -7.26 7.99
CA LEU A 15 -52.46 -7.36 6.78
C LEU A 15 -53.10 -5.99 6.52
N SER A 16 -52.62 -5.29 5.50
CA SER A 16 -53.38 -4.22 4.86
C SER A 16 -53.39 -4.46 3.36
N SER A 17 -54.46 -5.11 2.90
CA SER A 17 -54.89 -5.12 1.51
C SER A 17 -55.33 -3.70 1.11
N GLY A 18 -54.90 -3.23 -0.04
CA GLY A 18 -55.29 -1.91 -0.56
C GLY A 18 -54.96 -1.74 -2.04
N ALA A 19 -55.89 -2.20 -2.88
CA ALA A 19 -56.24 -1.74 -4.23
C ALA A 19 -55.15 -1.57 -5.31
N LEU A 20 -55.20 -2.53 -6.24
CA LEU A 20 -54.85 -2.45 -7.65
C LEU A 20 -55.66 -1.36 -8.39
N SER A 21 -55.01 -0.38 -9.02
CA SER A 21 -55.50 0.32 -10.21
C SER A 21 -54.32 0.93 -10.96
N GLY A 22 -54.33 0.75 -12.29
CA GLY A 22 -53.12 0.64 -13.10
C GLY A 22 -52.53 1.95 -13.64
N LEU A 23 -51.43 1.78 -14.37
CA LEU A 23 -51.01 2.51 -15.58
C LEU A 23 -49.70 1.84 -16.08
N PRO A 24 -49.53 1.58 -17.40
CA PRO A 24 -48.26 1.20 -17.96
C PRO A 24 -47.47 2.47 -18.28
N ASP A 25 -46.26 2.62 -17.75
CA ASP A 25 -45.34 3.64 -18.24
C ASP A 25 -43.92 3.11 -18.42
N LEU A 26 -43.40 3.43 -19.60
CA LEU A 26 -42.11 3.11 -20.15
C LEU A 26 -41.07 4.02 -19.51
N THR A 27 -40.37 3.55 -18.49
CA THR A 27 -39.13 4.21 -18.06
C THR A 27 -38.07 3.19 -17.76
N GLY A 28 -37.03 3.20 -18.60
CA GLY A 28 -35.89 2.31 -18.52
C GLY A 28 -35.24 2.31 -17.15
N GLN A 29 -34.93 1.11 -16.67
CA GLN A 29 -33.93 0.91 -15.63
C GLN A 29 -32.58 1.42 -16.14
N PRO A 30 -31.96 2.45 -15.53
CA PRO A 30 -30.52 2.48 -15.48
C PRO A 30 -30.07 1.38 -14.50
N GLU A 31 -29.34 0.41 -15.03
CA GLU A 31 -28.49 -0.45 -14.22
C GLU A 31 -27.64 0.40 -13.27
N PRO A 32 -27.44 0.02 -11.99
CA PRO A 32 -26.40 0.62 -11.20
C PRO A 32 -25.04 0.14 -11.75
N ALA A 33 -24.55 0.88 -12.74
CA ALA A 33 -23.16 0.88 -13.15
C ALA A 33 -22.31 1.38 -11.97
N SER A 34 -21.95 0.47 -11.06
CA SER A 34 -20.88 0.72 -10.10
C SER A 34 -19.52 0.53 -10.80
N GLY A 35 -19.28 1.38 -11.79
CA GLY A 35 -17.96 1.63 -12.33
C GLY A 35 -17.14 2.39 -11.29
N TYR A 36 -16.47 1.66 -10.40
CA TYR A 36 -15.34 2.23 -9.64
C TYR A 36 -14.14 2.36 -10.59
N GLN A 37 -14.20 3.29 -11.53
CA GLN A 37 -13.00 3.90 -12.07
C GLN A 37 -12.60 5.03 -11.12
N SER A 38 -11.90 4.69 -10.04
CA SER A 38 -11.10 5.70 -9.35
C SER A 38 -9.90 5.97 -10.25
N GLU A 39 -9.97 7.00 -11.09
CA GLU A 39 -8.80 7.62 -11.69
C GLU A 39 -7.95 8.21 -10.56
N ASN A 40 -7.11 7.34 -9.99
CA ASN A 40 -6.21 7.71 -8.92
C ASN A 40 -5.03 8.44 -9.57
N ILE A 41 -5.18 9.74 -9.78
CA ILE A 41 -4.03 10.63 -9.99
C ILE A 41 -3.22 10.56 -8.70
N LYS A 42 -2.32 9.57 -8.63
CA LYS A 42 -1.42 9.35 -7.50
C LYS A 42 -0.41 10.48 -7.49
N LYS A 43 -0.82 11.59 -6.87
CA LYS A 43 0.09 12.60 -6.32
C LYS A 43 1.25 11.85 -5.67
N GLU A 44 2.47 12.36 -5.86
CA GLU A 44 3.67 11.83 -5.25
C GLU A 44 3.52 11.88 -3.73
N GLN A 45 2.92 10.83 -3.15
CA GLN A 45 2.70 10.75 -1.72
C GLN A 45 4.05 10.56 -1.05
N ASP A 46 4.24 11.29 0.05
CA ASP A 46 5.37 11.12 0.95
C ASP A 46 5.51 9.63 1.32
N PRO A 47 6.70 9.03 1.15
CA PRO A 47 6.93 7.62 1.46
C PRO A 47 6.52 7.21 2.88
N VAL A 48 6.62 8.12 3.87
CA VAL A 48 6.16 7.83 5.24
C VAL A 48 4.65 7.69 5.30
N THR A 49 3.92 8.55 4.58
CA THR A 49 2.46 8.51 4.50
C THR A 49 1.97 7.22 3.85
N GLU A 50 2.62 6.76 2.77
CA GLU A 50 2.28 5.50 2.12
C GLU A 50 2.48 4.29 3.07
N LEU A 51 3.56 4.30 3.86
CA LEU A 51 3.85 3.26 4.85
C LEU A 51 2.82 3.25 5.99
N ARG A 52 2.42 4.41 6.51
CA ARG A 52 1.33 4.52 7.50
C ARG A 52 0.01 4.00 6.95
N ALA A 53 -0.33 4.32 5.69
CA ALA A 53 -1.53 3.79 5.04
C ALA A 53 -1.46 2.25 4.88
N LYS A 54 -0.29 1.68 4.61
CA LYS A 54 -0.11 0.21 4.58
C LYS A 54 -0.31 -0.41 5.97
N LYS A 55 0.19 0.23 7.03
CA LYS A 55 -0.02 -0.21 8.41
C LYS A 55 -1.51 -0.30 8.76
N GLU A 56 -2.30 0.72 8.39
CA GLU A 56 -3.75 0.72 8.60
C GLU A 56 -4.47 -0.37 7.78
N LYS A 57 -4.03 -0.64 6.55
CA LYS A 57 -4.56 -1.76 5.76
C LYS A 57 -4.29 -3.12 6.42
N ILE A 58 -3.10 -3.30 6.99
CA ILE A 58 -2.76 -4.54 7.70
C ILE A 58 -3.66 -4.72 8.93
N LYS A 59 -3.89 -3.67 9.71
CA LYS A 59 -4.84 -3.72 10.84
C LYS A 59 -6.24 -4.13 10.39
N LYS A 60 -6.76 -3.53 9.32
CA LYS A 60 -8.06 -3.93 8.76
C LYS A 60 -8.10 -5.40 8.33
N LEU A 61 -7.04 -5.90 7.69
CA LEU A 61 -6.96 -7.32 7.31
C LEU A 61 -6.93 -8.25 8.52
N LEU A 62 -6.33 -7.81 9.63
CA LEU A 62 -6.33 -8.55 10.90
C LEU A 62 -7.74 -8.57 11.51
N ASP A 63 -8.42 -7.42 11.54
CA ASP A 63 -9.79 -7.30 12.05
C ASP A 63 -10.79 -8.12 11.21
N GLU A 64 -10.58 -8.18 9.89
CA GLU A 64 -11.33 -9.02 8.95
C GLU A 64 -10.97 -10.51 9.04
N GLY A 65 -10.00 -10.91 9.87
CA GLY A 65 -9.54 -12.29 10.02
C GLY A 65 -8.81 -12.88 8.82
N LYS A 66 -8.39 -12.04 7.85
CA LYS A 66 -7.71 -12.47 6.61
C LYS A 66 -6.24 -12.79 6.79
N ILE A 67 -5.63 -12.29 7.86
CA ILE A 67 -4.24 -12.57 8.24
C ILE A 67 -4.18 -12.92 9.72
N THR A 68 -3.16 -13.69 10.10
CA THR A 68 -2.93 -14.00 11.51
C THR A 68 -2.33 -12.81 12.25
N ARG A 69 -2.47 -12.81 13.58
CA ARG A 69 -1.85 -11.80 14.45
C ARG A 69 -0.33 -11.74 14.26
N GLU A 70 0.33 -12.89 14.21
CA GLU A 70 1.77 -12.98 14.02
C GLU A 70 2.23 -12.38 12.68
N GLU A 71 1.48 -12.66 11.61
CA GLU A 71 1.77 -12.12 10.28
C GLU A 71 1.56 -10.60 10.26
N ALA A 72 0.48 -10.11 10.88
CA ALA A 72 0.20 -8.69 11.01
C ALA A 72 1.31 -7.98 11.78
N GLU A 73 1.71 -8.51 12.94
CA GLU A 73 2.78 -7.95 13.78
C GLU A 73 4.12 -7.91 13.04
N LYS A 74 4.50 -8.98 12.34
CA LYS A 74 5.72 -9.02 11.52
C LYS A 74 5.71 -7.93 10.43
N LYS A 75 4.59 -7.79 9.72
CA LYS A 75 4.44 -6.76 8.67
C LYS A 75 4.46 -5.35 9.25
N ILE A 76 3.77 -5.12 10.36
CA ILE A 76 3.74 -3.83 11.05
C ILE A 76 5.14 -3.45 11.53
N LYS A 77 5.87 -4.38 12.16
CA LYS A 77 7.24 -4.14 12.62
C LYS A 77 8.17 -3.76 11.48
N SER A 78 8.10 -4.47 10.36
CA SER A 78 8.89 -4.14 9.17
C SER A 78 8.56 -2.75 8.60
N ILE A 79 7.30 -2.34 8.65
CA ILE A 79 6.87 -0.99 8.26
C ILE A 79 7.42 0.07 9.22
N ASP A 80 7.35 -0.15 10.53
CA ASP A 80 7.85 0.79 11.53
C ASP A 80 9.37 0.97 11.43
N GLU A 81 10.11 -0.12 11.21
CA GLU A 81 11.55 -0.08 10.91
C GLU A 81 11.85 0.73 9.65
N ARG A 82 11.05 0.55 8.59
CA ARG A 82 11.18 1.30 7.33
C ARG A 82 10.91 2.80 7.53
N ILE A 83 9.89 3.16 8.30
CA ILE A 83 9.58 4.55 8.65
C ILE A 83 10.75 5.17 9.40
N LYS A 84 11.27 4.47 10.43
CA LYS A 84 12.42 4.93 11.21
C LYS A 84 13.64 5.19 10.32
N GLN A 85 13.95 4.28 9.40
CA GLN A 85 15.05 4.46 8.45
C GLN A 85 14.89 5.70 7.57
N ILE A 86 13.66 5.97 7.09
CA ILE A 86 13.38 7.16 6.28
C ILE A 86 13.53 8.43 7.11
N GLU A 87 13.01 8.44 8.34
CA GLU A 87 13.13 9.59 9.25
C GLU A 87 14.58 9.87 9.65
N GLU A 88 15.37 8.83 9.95
CA GLU A 88 16.80 8.95 10.21
C GLU A 88 17.55 9.46 8.99
N PHE A 89 17.28 8.91 7.81
CA PHE A 89 17.87 9.37 6.55
C PHE A 89 17.54 10.86 6.30
N ASN A 90 16.30 11.27 6.52
CA ASN A 90 15.86 12.66 6.29
C ASN A 90 16.55 13.67 7.22
N LYS A 91 16.94 13.26 8.44
CA LYS A 91 17.67 14.09 9.41
C LYS A 91 19.14 14.32 9.02
N LEU A 92 19.71 13.50 8.13
CA LEU A 92 21.11 13.64 7.73
C LEU A 92 21.34 14.86 6.83
N PRO A 93 22.55 15.47 6.89
CA PRO A 93 22.94 16.49 5.92
C PRO A 93 23.06 15.89 4.52
N LEU A 94 22.91 16.74 3.49
CA LEU A 94 22.87 16.30 2.09
C LEU A 94 24.09 15.49 1.67
N GLU A 95 25.29 15.88 2.11
CA GLU A 95 26.52 15.15 1.78
C GLU A 95 26.50 13.72 2.33
N LYS A 96 26.10 13.55 3.60
CA LYS A 96 25.96 12.22 4.22
C LYS A 96 24.89 11.38 3.55
N LYS A 97 23.79 11.99 3.10
CA LYS A 97 22.76 11.30 2.31
C LYS A 97 23.35 10.76 1.01
N LYS A 98 24.13 11.57 0.29
CA LYS A 98 24.77 11.18 -0.98
C LYS A 98 25.76 10.04 -0.77
N GLU A 99 26.62 10.13 0.25
CA GLU A 99 27.56 9.07 0.63
C GLU A 99 26.83 7.74 0.90
N MET A 100 25.80 7.77 1.77
CA MET A 100 25.03 6.58 2.10
C MET A 100 24.32 5.96 0.87
N LEU A 101 23.82 6.80 -0.05
CA LEU A 101 23.19 6.31 -1.27
C LEU A 101 24.20 5.56 -2.16
N ILE A 102 25.39 6.12 -2.34
CA ILE A 102 26.46 5.53 -3.16
C ILE A 102 26.95 4.23 -2.52
N GLU A 103 27.18 4.23 -1.21
CA GLU A 103 27.64 3.03 -0.48
C GLU A 103 26.62 1.88 -0.55
N ASN A 104 25.33 2.19 -0.33
CA ASN A 104 24.27 1.20 -0.44
C ASN A 104 24.18 0.61 -1.85
N PHE A 105 24.31 1.45 -2.89
CA PHE A 105 24.29 1.00 -4.27
C PHE A 105 25.52 0.16 -4.61
N LYS A 106 26.71 0.55 -4.14
CA LYS A 106 27.94 -0.24 -4.26
C LYS A 106 27.77 -1.62 -3.62
N SER A 107 27.31 -1.70 -2.37
CA SER A 107 27.05 -2.97 -1.69
C SER A 107 26.03 -3.83 -2.45
N PHE A 108 24.99 -3.21 -3.03
CA PHE A 108 24.01 -3.92 -3.85
C PHE A 108 24.64 -4.50 -5.12
N THR A 109 25.40 -3.70 -5.88
CA THR A 109 26.08 -4.17 -7.09
C THR A 109 27.12 -5.26 -6.80
N GLU A 110 27.89 -5.14 -5.73
CA GLU A 110 28.83 -6.19 -5.28
C GLU A 110 28.10 -7.51 -4.97
N LYS A 111 26.93 -7.45 -4.34
CA LYS A 111 26.09 -8.65 -4.10
C LYS A 111 25.63 -9.26 -5.43
N LEU A 112 25.33 -8.46 -6.45
CA LEU A 112 24.96 -8.99 -7.77
C LEU A 112 26.16 -9.64 -8.49
N VAL A 113 27.35 -9.05 -8.39
CA VAL A 113 28.60 -9.64 -8.91
C VAL A 113 28.90 -10.97 -8.21
N LYS A 114 28.82 -11.00 -6.88
CA LYS A 114 29.04 -12.23 -6.08
C LYS A 114 28.05 -13.34 -6.43
N LYS A 115 26.82 -12.98 -6.81
CA LYS A 115 25.79 -13.92 -7.29
C LYS A 115 25.98 -14.34 -8.75
N GLY A 116 26.96 -13.78 -9.47
CA GLY A 116 27.18 -14.02 -10.89
C GLY A 116 26.09 -13.44 -11.80
N ILE A 117 25.25 -12.52 -11.29
CA ILE A 117 24.14 -11.93 -12.06
C ILE A 117 24.68 -10.88 -13.04
N ILE A 118 25.71 -10.14 -12.63
CA ILE A 118 26.38 -9.12 -13.46
C ILE A 118 27.89 -9.31 -13.42
N THR A 119 28.59 -8.84 -14.45
CA THR A 119 30.05 -8.80 -14.47
C THR A 119 30.58 -7.63 -13.62
N ARG A 120 31.87 -7.70 -13.26
CA ARG A 120 32.54 -6.64 -12.50
C ARG A 120 32.56 -5.31 -13.26
N GLU A 121 32.87 -5.38 -14.55
CA GLU A 121 32.86 -4.21 -15.45
C GLU A 121 31.49 -3.53 -15.49
N LYS A 122 30.42 -4.34 -15.58
CA LYS A 122 29.06 -3.80 -15.59
C LYS A 122 28.68 -3.18 -14.25
N ALA A 123 29.14 -3.75 -13.14
CA ALA A 123 28.92 -3.19 -11.82
C ALA A 123 29.60 -1.81 -11.66
N GLU A 124 30.83 -1.67 -12.16
CA GLU A 124 31.57 -0.40 -12.14
C GLU A 124 30.91 0.67 -13.02
N GLU A 125 30.43 0.29 -14.22
CA GLU A 125 29.66 1.17 -15.09
C GLU A 125 28.39 1.69 -14.41
N LEU A 126 27.61 0.78 -13.80
CA LEU A 126 26.39 1.12 -13.06
C LEU A 126 26.69 2.02 -11.87
N LEU A 127 27.76 1.74 -11.13
CA LEU A 127 28.16 2.53 -9.97
C LEU A 127 28.52 3.96 -10.40
N LYS A 128 29.29 4.11 -11.47
CA LYS A 128 29.69 5.42 -12.01
C LYS A 128 28.49 6.26 -12.48
N ASP A 129 27.57 5.64 -13.21
CA ASP A 129 26.32 6.30 -13.63
C ASP A 129 25.48 6.75 -12.42
N TYR A 130 25.36 5.88 -11.41
CA TYR A 130 24.63 6.19 -10.20
C TYR A 130 25.29 7.31 -9.38
N GLU A 131 26.61 7.30 -9.20
CA GLU A 131 27.35 8.37 -8.54
C GLU A 131 27.11 9.73 -9.21
N ASN A 132 27.10 9.79 -10.55
CA ASN A 132 26.83 11.01 -11.27
C ASN A 132 25.42 11.53 -10.98
N LYS A 133 24.42 10.64 -10.97
CA LYS A 133 23.03 11.01 -10.62
C LYS A 133 22.91 11.49 -9.18
N VAL A 134 23.58 10.85 -8.24
CA VAL A 134 23.57 11.25 -6.82
C VAL A 134 24.28 12.58 -6.61
N LYS A 135 25.37 12.85 -7.34
CA LYS A 135 26.06 14.16 -7.29
C LYS A 135 25.14 15.29 -7.74
N GLN A 136 24.39 15.08 -8.82
CA GLN A 136 23.43 16.05 -9.38
C GLN A 136 22.14 16.20 -8.55
N TRP A 137 21.86 15.27 -7.63
CA TRP A 137 20.67 15.33 -6.80
C TRP A 137 20.78 16.45 -5.75
N ASP A 138 19.73 17.25 -5.63
CA ASP A 138 19.64 18.43 -4.75
C ASP A 138 19.22 18.08 -3.31
N GLY A 139 18.86 16.81 -3.07
CA GLY A 139 18.36 16.36 -1.77
C GLY A 139 16.85 16.44 -1.61
N THR A 140 16.14 16.95 -2.63
CA THR A 140 14.70 17.09 -2.63
C THR A 140 14.05 15.90 -3.36
N GLY A 141 12.88 15.49 -2.89
CA GLY A 141 12.13 14.40 -3.50
C GLY A 141 12.81 13.04 -3.35
N LYS A 142 12.56 12.14 -4.30
CA LYS A 142 13.10 10.77 -4.24
C LYS A 142 14.54 10.73 -4.74
N PRO A 143 15.42 9.99 -4.06
CA PRO A 143 16.76 9.74 -4.57
C PRO A 143 16.75 9.04 -5.94
N PRO A 144 17.81 9.21 -6.75
CA PRO A 144 17.97 8.48 -8.01
C PRO A 144 17.85 6.96 -7.82
N GLY A 145 17.30 6.27 -8.82
CA GLY A 145 17.13 4.80 -8.77
C GLY A 145 15.90 4.31 -8.02
N PHE A 146 15.21 5.17 -7.26
CA PHE A 146 13.95 4.85 -6.58
C PHE A 146 12.73 5.16 -7.47
N LYS A 147 12.61 4.47 -8.61
CA LYS A 147 11.40 4.56 -9.45
C LYS A 147 10.23 3.81 -8.79
N LYS A 148 9.00 4.29 -9.00
CA LYS A 148 7.79 3.51 -8.65
C LYS A 148 7.89 2.17 -9.39
N HIS A 149 7.77 1.04 -8.68
CA HIS A 149 7.54 -0.24 -9.34
C HIS A 149 6.28 -0.09 -10.20
N HIS A 150 6.42 -0.16 -11.53
CA HIS A 150 5.28 -0.44 -12.38
C HIS A 150 4.70 -1.76 -11.86
N LYS A 151 3.38 -1.79 -11.59
CA LYS A 151 2.70 -3.04 -11.22
C LYS A 151 3.10 -4.09 -12.26
N CYS A 152 3.73 -5.18 -11.84
CA CYS A 152 3.72 -6.38 -12.68
C CYS A 152 2.25 -6.66 -12.98
N PRO A 153 1.82 -6.69 -14.25
CA PRO A 153 0.47 -7.12 -14.57
C PRO A 153 0.34 -8.54 -14.03
N VAL A 154 -0.53 -8.73 -13.04
CA VAL A 154 -0.92 -10.05 -12.59
C VAL A 154 -1.61 -10.67 -13.79
N LYS A 155 -0.96 -11.64 -14.43
CA LYS A 155 -1.62 -12.48 -15.43
C LYS A 155 -2.61 -13.33 -14.64
N ASN A 156 -3.90 -13.02 -14.77
CA ASN A 156 -4.99 -13.88 -14.35
C ASN A 156 -5.02 -15.13 -15.23
#